data_AF-A0A2P7TDM3-F1
#
_entry.id   AF-A0A2P7TDM3-F1
#
_cell.length_a   1.000
_cell.length_b   1.000
_cell.length_c   1.000
_cell.angle_alpha   90.00
_cell.angle_beta   90.00
_cell.angle_gamma   90.00
#
_symmetry.space_group_name_H-M   'P 1'
#
loop_
_entity.id
_entity.type
_entity.pdbx_description
1 polymer ?
#
loop_
_entity_poly.entity_id
_entity_poly.type
_entity_poly.pdbx_seq_one_letter_code
_entity_poly.pdbx_strand_id
1 'polypeptide(L)'
;MVKRYFYILALGLITFIFSLGFGHAIHAKTSGSFGQPDNAKISSTLSPNPAKDKTTLKFQQNGRDSYRLEVYDLIGNRVKTLENIQNGSVEIDLSDLEAGMYFYFLIKGSDRVSTGRLVIRQ
;
A
#
# COMPACT_ATOMS: atom_id res chain seq x y z
N MET A 1 -3.97 24.68 -51.88
CA MET A 1 -3.00 25.24 -50.93
C MET A 1 -3.73 25.89 -49.73
N VAL A 2 -4.50 25.12 -48.93
CA VAL A 2 -5.33 25.67 -47.83
C VAL A 2 -5.52 24.71 -46.64
N LYS A 3 -4.64 23.71 -46.42
CA LYS A 3 -4.77 22.75 -45.30
C LYS A 3 -3.83 23.00 -44.11
N ARG A 4 -3.30 24.23 -43.97
CA ARG A 4 -2.37 24.60 -42.88
C ARG A 4 -2.95 25.48 -41.76
N TYR A 5 -4.19 25.95 -41.88
CA TYR A 5 -4.79 26.85 -40.89
C TYR A 5 -5.72 26.16 -39.88
N PHE A 6 -5.98 24.85 -40.01
CA PHE A 6 -6.91 24.15 -39.12
C PHE A 6 -6.31 23.77 -37.75
N TYR A 7 -4.98 23.86 -37.59
CA TYR A 7 -4.30 23.55 -36.33
C TYR A 7 -4.18 24.73 -35.35
N ILE A 8 -4.59 25.95 -35.74
CA ILE A 8 -4.45 27.15 -34.90
C ILE A 8 -5.77 27.52 -34.18
N LEU A 9 -6.88 26.81 -34.44
CA LEU A 9 -8.17 27.09 -33.81
C LEU A 9 -8.51 26.19 -32.60
N ALA A 10 -7.62 25.27 -32.22
CA ALA A 10 -7.84 24.29 -31.15
C ALA A 10 -7.10 24.55 -29.83
N LEU A 11 -6.51 25.75 -29.63
CA LEU A 11 -5.72 26.09 -28.44
C LEU A 11 -6.26 27.25 -27.59
N GLY A 12 -7.49 27.71 -27.84
CA GLY A 12 -8.07 28.90 -27.21
C GLY A 12 -9.23 28.68 -26.22
N LEU A 13 -9.41 27.47 -25.67
CA LEU A 13 -10.61 27.16 -24.84
C LEU A 13 -10.32 26.41 -23.51
N ILE A 14 -9.08 26.42 -23.02
CA ILE A 14 -8.70 25.71 -21.77
C ILE A 14 -8.33 26.65 -20.59
N THR A 15 -8.35 27.97 -20.72
CA THR A 15 -7.93 28.88 -19.63
C THR A 15 -9.05 29.72 -18.99
N PHE A 16 -10.32 29.35 -19.13
CA PHE A 16 -11.44 30.16 -18.61
C PHE A 16 -12.42 29.39 -17.70
N ILE A 17 -11.93 28.58 -16.75
CA ILE A 17 -12.73 28.08 -15.61
C ILE A 17 -11.97 28.21 -14.28
N PHE A 18 -10.91 29.02 -14.20
CA PHE A 18 -10.13 29.16 -12.95
C PHE A 18 -10.31 30.50 -12.22
N SER A 19 -11.28 31.33 -12.58
CA SER A 19 -11.55 32.50 -11.75
C SER A 19 -12.99 32.94 -11.91
N LEU A 20 -13.78 32.71 -10.85
CA LEU A 20 -14.88 33.53 -10.34
C LEU A 20 -15.91 32.62 -9.65
N GLY A 21 -15.88 32.57 -8.32
CA GLY A 21 -16.83 31.75 -7.57
C GLY A 21 -16.71 31.82 -6.05
N PHE A 22 -16.93 33.01 -5.49
CA PHE A 22 -17.44 33.25 -4.14
C PHE A 22 -16.64 32.77 -2.92
N GLY A 23 -15.88 33.72 -2.36
CA GLY A 23 -15.61 33.75 -0.92
C GLY A 23 -16.89 33.75 -0.12
N HIS A 24 -17.09 32.68 0.66
CA HIS A 24 -17.96 32.67 1.83
C HIS A 24 -17.09 32.77 3.07
N ALA A 25 -17.52 33.63 3.99
CA ALA A 25 -16.83 33.98 5.22
C ALA A 25 -16.35 32.75 6.00
N ILE A 26 -15.06 32.73 6.29
CA ILE A 26 -14.41 31.69 7.09
C ILE A 26 -14.69 32.02 8.56
N HIS A 27 -15.68 31.35 9.14
CA HIS A 27 -15.81 31.23 10.60
C HIS A 27 -15.88 29.74 10.95
N ALA A 28 -14.72 29.10 10.97
CA ALA A 28 -14.53 27.84 11.66
C ALA A 28 -13.15 27.89 12.32
N LYS A 29 -13.13 28.07 13.64
CA LYS A 29 -11.97 27.67 14.45
C LYS A 29 -11.89 26.15 14.41
N THR A 30 -11.34 25.61 13.34
CA THR A 30 -10.96 24.20 13.25
C THR A 30 -9.46 24.13 13.40
N SER A 31 -8.99 24.19 14.64
CA SER A 31 -7.81 23.47 15.07
C SER A 31 -8.15 21.97 15.02
N GLY A 32 -8.23 21.45 13.80
CA GLY A 32 -8.45 20.04 13.53
C GLY A 32 -7.34 19.60 12.62
N SER A 33 -6.32 18.97 13.20
CA SER A 33 -5.45 18.05 12.47
C SER A 33 -6.36 17.19 11.59
N PHE A 34 -6.21 17.28 10.27
CA PHE A 34 -6.85 16.32 9.37
C PHE A 34 -6.17 14.98 9.65
N GLY A 35 -6.75 14.27 10.61
CA GLY A 35 -6.25 13.01 11.11
C GLY A 35 -6.13 12.04 9.95
N GLN A 36 -4.89 11.72 9.59
CA GLN A 36 -4.57 10.41 9.08
C GLN A 36 -5.29 9.42 10.01
N PRO A 37 -6.06 8.44 9.50
CA PRO A 37 -6.54 7.39 10.39
C PRO A 37 -5.30 6.83 11.07
N ASP A 38 -5.30 6.87 12.41
CA ASP A 38 -4.29 6.21 13.24
C ASP A 38 -4.47 4.70 13.02
N ASN A 39 -4.05 4.24 11.83
CA ASN A 39 -3.88 2.85 11.50
C ASN A 39 -2.74 2.40 12.40
N ALA A 40 -3.09 1.88 13.57
CA ALA A 40 -2.15 1.45 14.58
C ALA A 40 -1.13 0.52 13.92
N LYS A 41 0.06 1.08 13.63
CA LYS A 41 1.12 0.37 12.95
C LYS A 41 1.64 -0.69 13.91
N ILE A 42 1.65 -1.93 13.45
CA ILE A 42 2.11 -3.06 14.25
C ILE A 42 3.56 -3.37 13.88
N SER A 43 4.37 -3.74 14.87
CA SER A 43 5.72 -4.24 14.62
C SER A 43 5.67 -5.70 14.17
N SER A 44 6.34 -6.02 13.07
CA SER A 44 6.47 -7.40 12.57
C SER A 44 7.89 -7.71 12.13
N THR A 45 8.30 -8.96 12.29
CA THR A 45 9.62 -9.46 11.96
C THR A 45 9.53 -10.77 11.19
N LEU A 46 10.37 -10.93 10.18
CA LEU A 46 10.53 -12.18 9.43
C LEU A 46 11.83 -12.86 9.86
N SER A 47 11.75 -14.13 10.22
CA SER A 47 12.95 -14.93 10.50
C SER A 47 12.80 -16.38 10.02
N PRO A 48 13.80 -16.93 9.31
CA PRO A 48 15.01 -16.27 8.82
C PRO A 48 14.75 -15.30 7.65
N ASN A 49 15.63 -14.29 7.50
CA ASN A 49 15.70 -13.40 6.34
C ASN A 49 17.18 -13.01 6.14
N PRO A 50 17.89 -13.46 5.09
CA PRO A 50 17.38 -14.17 3.92
C PRO A 50 16.81 -15.56 4.21
N ALA A 51 15.63 -15.85 3.64
CA ALA A 51 14.92 -17.11 3.75
C ALA A 51 15.36 -18.09 2.65
N LYS A 52 15.16 -19.39 2.90
CA LYS A 52 15.35 -20.44 1.89
C LYS A 52 13.98 -20.95 1.43
N ASP A 53 13.54 -22.08 1.98
CA ASP A 53 12.25 -22.69 1.64
C ASP A 53 11.10 -22.11 2.46
N LYS A 54 11.41 -21.55 3.64
CA LYS A 54 10.42 -21.02 4.57
C LYS A 54 10.94 -19.89 5.43
N THR A 55 10.01 -19.07 5.90
CA THR A 55 10.25 -18.03 6.89
C THR A 55 9.04 -17.88 7.80
N THR A 56 9.24 -17.36 9.00
CA THR A 56 8.15 -17.12 9.95
C THR A 56 7.97 -15.64 10.14
N LEU A 57 6.77 -15.14 9.88
CA LEU A 57 6.37 -13.80 10.25
C LEU A 57 5.84 -13.82 11.68
N LYS A 58 6.45 -13.00 12.55
CA LYS A 58 5.96 -12.74 13.90
C LYS A 58 5.52 -11.28 14.01
N PHE A 59 4.44 -11.02 14.72
CA PHE A 59 3.92 -9.67 14.93
C PHE A 59 3.15 -9.57 16.25
N GLN A 60 3.07 -8.36 16.79
CA GLN A 60 2.28 -8.13 18.00
C GLN A 60 0.79 -8.16 17.65
N GLN A 61 0.07 -9.07 18.29
CA GLN A 61 -1.38 -9.15 18.15
C GLN A 61 -2.05 -8.48 19.35
N ASN A 62 -3.00 -7.59 19.07
CA ASN A 62 -3.90 -7.04 20.06
C ASN A 62 -5.27 -7.72 19.90
N GLY A 63 -5.74 -8.44 20.92
CA GLY A 63 -7.06 -9.08 20.91
C GLY A 63 -7.19 -10.28 19.97
N ARG A 64 -8.39 -10.48 19.40
CA ARG A 64 -8.75 -11.60 18.50
C ARG A 64 -8.92 -11.15 17.05
N ASP A 65 -8.06 -10.21 16.63
CA ASP A 65 -8.06 -9.73 15.25
C ASP A 65 -7.64 -10.84 14.28
N SER A 66 -8.24 -10.86 13.09
CA SER A 66 -7.83 -11.73 11.99
C SER A 66 -7.06 -10.93 10.96
N TYR A 67 -5.93 -11.49 10.50
CA TYR A 67 -5.01 -10.85 9.59
C TYR A 67 -4.87 -11.64 8.29
N ARG A 68 -4.53 -10.90 7.23
CA ARG A 68 -4.07 -11.44 5.97
C ARG A 68 -2.64 -11.01 5.71
N LEU A 69 -1.83 -11.92 5.22
CA LEU A 69 -0.51 -11.62 4.67
C LEU A 69 -0.59 -11.64 3.14
N GLU A 70 -0.04 -10.62 2.51
CA GLU A 70 0.16 -10.59 1.06
C GLU A 70 1.65 -10.37 0.76
N VAL A 71 2.17 -11.12 -0.21
CA VAL A 71 3.56 -11.00 -0.70
C VAL A 71 3.54 -10.55 -2.16
N TYR A 72 4.39 -9.59 -2.48
CA TYR A 72 4.50 -8.96 -3.78
C TYR A 72 5.94 -8.99 -4.30
N ASP A 73 6.10 -9.15 -5.61
CA ASP A 73 7.38 -8.96 -6.29
C ASP A 73 7.76 -7.47 -6.43
N LEU A 74 8.89 -7.18 -7.07
CA LEU A 74 9.40 -5.81 -7.24
C LEU A 74 8.59 -4.95 -8.20
N ILE A 75 7.81 -5.55 -9.10
CA ILE A 75 6.97 -4.82 -10.07
C ILE A 75 5.50 -4.71 -9.59
N GLY A 76 5.18 -5.29 -8.44
CA GLY A 76 3.88 -5.16 -7.78
C GLY A 76 2.90 -6.29 -8.07
N ASN A 77 3.35 -7.43 -8.62
CA ASN A 77 2.49 -8.60 -8.74
C ASN A 77 2.36 -9.27 -7.37
N ARG A 78 1.12 -9.60 -6.98
CA ARG A 78 0.86 -10.39 -5.77
C ARG A 78 1.17 -11.86 -6.05
N VAL A 79 2.21 -12.38 -5.42
CA VAL A 79 2.72 -13.75 -5.65
C VAL A 79 2.28 -14.75 -4.57
N LYS A 80 1.93 -14.27 -3.38
CA LYS A 80 1.41 -15.15 -2.30
C LYS A 80 0.40 -14.44 -1.42
N THR A 81 -0.53 -15.20 -0.86
CA THR A 81 -1.52 -14.70 0.09
C THR A 81 -1.83 -15.77 1.14
N LEU A 82 -1.81 -15.39 2.42
CA LEU A 82 -2.22 -16.23 3.54
C LEU A 82 -3.33 -15.52 4.30
N GLU A 83 -4.48 -16.19 4.44
CA GLU A 83 -5.69 -15.66 5.06
C GLU A 83 -5.84 -16.15 6.51
N ASN A 84 -6.73 -15.50 7.26
CA ASN A 84 -7.20 -15.95 8.57
C ASN A 84 -6.09 -16.20 9.63
N ILE A 85 -5.05 -15.37 9.66
CA ILE A 85 -3.97 -15.46 10.65
C ILE A 85 -4.46 -14.86 11.98
N GLN A 86 -4.40 -15.64 13.06
CA GLN A 86 -4.96 -15.25 14.38
C GLN A 86 -4.00 -15.45 15.57
N ASN A 87 -2.77 -15.92 15.33
CA ASN A 87 -1.85 -16.36 16.39
C ASN A 87 -0.61 -15.46 16.56
N GLY A 88 -0.59 -14.27 15.97
CA GLY A 88 0.57 -13.37 15.97
C GLY A 88 1.84 -13.94 15.31
N SER A 89 1.73 -15.13 14.71
CA SER A 89 2.82 -15.85 14.06
C SER A 89 2.26 -16.70 12.93
N VAL A 90 2.93 -16.71 11.78
CA VAL A 90 2.59 -17.54 10.62
C VAL A 90 3.85 -18.01 9.91
N GLU A 91 3.93 -19.31 9.61
CA GLU A 91 4.97 -19.86 8.73
C GLU A 91 4.55 -19.64 7.28
N ILE A 92 5.49 -19.19 6.46
CA ILE A 92 5.30 -18.88 5.05
C ILE A 92 6.18 -19.85 4.27
N ASP A 93 5.55 -20.72 3.50
CA ASP A 93 6.22 -21.54 2.50
C ASP A 93 6.60 -20.68 1.30
N LEU A 94 7.87 -20.73 0.91
CA LEU A 94 8.49 -19.95 -0.16
C LEU A 94 9.12 -20.85 -1.24
N SER A 95 8.92 -22.17 -1.14
CA SER A 95 9.53 -23.16 -2.06
C SER A 95 9.12 -22.99 -3.52
N ASP A 96 7.99 -22.33 -3.76
CA ASP A 96 7.43 -21.99 -5.07
C ASP A 96 7.91 -20.63 -5.61
N LEU A 97 8.69 -19.87 -4.85
CA LEU A 97 9.16 -18.54 -5.22
C LEU A 97 10.65 -18.52 -5.59
N GLU A 98 10.99 -17.82 -6.66
CA GLU A 98 12.37 -17.65 -7.11
C GLU A 98 13.20 -16.83 -6.10
N ALA A 99 14.53 -17.07 -6.07
CA ALA A 99 15.44 -16.22 -5.32
C ALA A 99 15.33 -14.76 -5.77
N GLY A 100 15.27 -13.84 -4.80
CA GLY A 100 15.04 -12.45 -5.10
C GLY A 100 14.57 -11.66 -3.88
N MET A 101 14.12 -10.43 -4.16
CA MET A 101 13.57 -9.53 -3.15
C MET A 101 12.08 -9.32 -3.38
N TYR A 102 11.34 -9.35 -2.28
CA TYR A 102 9.89 -9.23 -2.24
C TYR A 102 9.50 -8.23 -1.14
N PHE A 103 8.26 -7.75 -1.22
CA PHE A 103 7.62 -7.01 -0.15
C PHE A 103 6.50 -7.85 0.45
N TYR A 104 6.31 -7.75 1.76
CA TYR A 104 5.10 -8.26 2.39
C TYR A 104 4.27 -7.13 2.98
N PHE A 105 2.96 -7.35 3.06
CA PHE A 105 2.01 -6.51 3.75
C PHE A 105 1.17 -7.36 4.68
N LEU A 106 1.14 -6.98 5.96
CA LEU A 106 0.20 -7.51 6.92
C LEU A 106 -1.03 -6.60 6.94
N ILE A 107 -2.19 -7.20 6.72
CA ILE A 107 -3.46 -6.50 6.53
C ILE A 107 -4.42 -6.93 7.62
N LYS A 108 -5.10 -5.96 8.22
CA LYS A 108 -6.21 -6.16 9.15
C LYS A 108 -7.47 -5.52 8.57
N GLY A 109 -8.45 -6.33 8.20
CA GLY A 109 -9.62 -5.83 7.46
C GLY A 109 -9.19 -5.21 6.12
N SER A 110 -9.34 -3.88 5.99
CA SER A 110 -8.87 -3.11 4.83
C SER A 110 -7.52 -2.42 5.03
N ASP A 111 -6.98 -2.42 6.25
CA ASP A 111 -5.83 -1.58 6.61
C ASP A 111 -4.51 -2.36 6.53
N ARG A 112 -3.53 -1.77 5.85
CA ARG A 112 -2.14 -2.24 5.88
C ARG A 112 -1.52 -1.80 7.21
N VAL A 113 -1.41 -2.73 8.15
CA VAL A 113 -0.93 -2.47 9.52
C VAL A 113 0.57 -2.72 9.69
N SER A 114 1.17 -3.50 8.79
CA SER A 114 2.63 -3.65 8.72
C SER A 114 3.11 -3.96 7.31
N THR A 115 4.38 -3.67 7.04
CA THR A 115 5.07 -4.01 5.81
C THR A 115 6.54 -4.25 6.08
N GLY A 116 7.19 -5.02 5.20
CA GLY A 116 8.63 -5.16 5.22
C GLY A 116 9.17 -5.86 3.99
N ARG A 117 10.49 -6.00 3.96
CA ARG A 117 11.22 -6.67 2.90
C ARG A 117 11.44 -8.14 3.25
N LEU A 118 11.31 -9.00 2.26
CA LEU A 118 11.67 -10.42 2.30
C LEU A 118 12.73 -10.68 1.24
N VAL A 119 13.82 -11.34 1.62
CA VAL A 119 14.86 -11.80 0.69
C VAL A 119 14.85 -13.32 0.68
N ILE A 120 14.80 -13.92 -0.50
CA ILE A 120 14.83 -15.37 -0.72
C ILE A 120 16.15 -15.74 -1.38
N ARG A 121 16.84 -16.75 -0.86
CA ARG A 121 18.05 -17.36 -1.42
C ARG A 121 17.82 -18.85 -1.62
N GLN A 122 18.24 -19.39 -2.76
CA GLN A 122 18.22 -20.82 -3.06
C GLN A 122 19.46 -21.52 -2.48
#